data_AF-A0A8H5JR65-F1
#
_entry.id   AF-A0A8H5JR65-F1
#
_cell.length_a   1.000
_cell.length_b   1.000
_cell.length_c   1.000
_cell.angle_alpha   90.00
_cell.angle_beta   90.00
_cell.angle_gamma   90.00
#
_symmetry.space_group_name_H-M   'P 1'
#
loop_
_entity.id
_entity.type
_entity.pdbx_description
1 polymer ?
#
loop_
_entity_poly.entity_id
_entity_poly.type
_entity_poly.pdbx_seq_one_letter_code
_entity_poly.pdbx_strand_id
1 'polypeptide(L)'
;MEYVTDDQVLKILSEFKKNKITLVEWETPLLQRLGYPLAPQSDLLFLVPDEQINDARHIASACGLRDDNKPPSYMAECAEKSYRYVYGESSHKFILVPISWTGIQQKELVVADLATLPCPLWTVPVPAFCAAYLRIIMRENAGSTVRSIAKADLASVIGYSMFDMSYEGDYMPTPEDLEHLDAAEKKKMAEKDALEMENALSSIKQWKFTEETEWARGMMLQLAHELGTFALSFTKLSQKLHYTTTNMPPLPANMREAAQAFSRILTDNNIEHAFIGGFALNILGSNRETLDIDVEVAMDHAKPTELRFCLVQLLREADQRFMISDLKLFFVPNGQDLRVPIETLARGMLGLPRRFSILRPVESVPILHPGVLILTKMKRSCQYIGSTRPQSVVKFNSDVRDIVYLLHWLQDHGKKIDFINYDAASPETLYDAVR
;
A
#
# COMPACT_ATOMS: atom_id res chain seq x y z
N MET A 1 19.13 0.12 12.38
CA MET A 1 19.27 -1.24 11.86
C MET A 1 19.66 -2.11 13.05
N GLU A 2 18.70 -2.87 13.62
CA GLU A 2 19.04 -3.87 14.65
C GLU A 2 20.02 -4.87 14.03
N TYR A 3 21.09 -5.14 14.75
CA TYR A 3 22.26 -5.81 14.17
C TYR A 3 21.94 -7.23 13.74
N VAL A 4 22.51 -7.64 12.60
CA VAL A 4 22.54 -9.02 12.17
C VAL A 4 23.27 -9.83 13.24
N THR A 5 22.51 -10.54 14.06
CA THR A 5 23.01 -11.40 15.15
C THR A 5 23.10 -12.86 14.74
N ASP A 6 22.67 -13.19 13.52
CA ASP A 6 22.71 -14.55 13.02
C ASP A 6 24.16 -14.97 12.69
N ASP A 7 24.65 -15.97 13.42
CA ASP A 7 26.01 -16.51 13.30
C ASP A 7 26.32 -17.03 11.89
N GLN A 8 25.32 -17.55 11.15
CA GLN A 8 25.52 -18.04 9.79
C GLN A 8 25.78 -16.87 8.85
N VAL A 9 25.03 -15.78 8.98
CA VAL A 9 25.25 -14.58 8.18
C VAL A 9 26.60 -13.94 8.50
N LEU A 10 26.96 -13.81 9.79
CA LEU A 10 28.27 -13.28 10.19
C LEU A 10 29.44 -14.11 9.63
N LYS A 11 29.27 -15.44 9.60
CA LYS A 11 30.24 -16.35 8.97
C LYS A 11 30.35 -16.10 7.46
N ILE A 12 29.24 -15.94 6.76
CA ILE A 12 29.21 -15.67 5.31
C ILE A 12 29.90 -14.36 4.97
N LEU A 13 29.55 -13.28 5.67
CA LEU A 13 30.17 -11.97 5.45
C LEU A 13 31.68 -12.01 5.75
N SER A 14 32.10 -12.81 6.74
CA SER A 14 33.52 -13.03 7.02
C SER A 14 34.24 -13.78 5.89
N GLU A 15 33.62 -14.82 5.32
CA GLU A 15 34.17 -15.52 4.16
C GLU A 15 34.13 -14.65 2.89
N PHE A 16 33.11 -13.80 2.69
CA PHE A 16 33.10 -12.80 1.62
C PHE A 16 34.28 -11.84 1.74
N LYS A 17 34.58 -11.33 2.94
CA LYS A 17 35.78 -10.50 3.18
C LYS A 17 37.06 -11.23 2.78
N LYS A 18 37.23 -12.48 3.23
CA LYS A 18 38.41 -13.31 2.98
C LYS A 18 38.61 -13.59 1.48
N ASN A 19 37.52 -13.80 0.75
CA ASN A 19 37.52 -14.03 -0.69
C ASN A 19 37.44 -12.73 -1.51
N LYS A 20 37.49 -11.55 -0.86
CA LYS A 20 37.42 -10.23 -1.50
C LYS A 20 36.17 -10.03 -2.37
N ILE A 21 35.05 -10.60 -1.94
CA ILE A 21 33.75 -10.37 -2.56
C ILE A 21 33.30 -8.94 -2.21
N THR A 22 33.04 -8.16 -3.25
CA THR A 22 32.49 -6.81 -3.14
C THR A 22 30.99 -6.89 -2.94
N LEU A 23 30.49 -6.26 -1.88
CA LEU A 23 29.06 -6.13 -1.63
C LEU A 23 28.65 -4.66 -1.76
N VAL A 24 27.58 -4.41 -2.49
CA VAL A 24 26.93 -3.10 -2.56
C VAL A 24 25.53 -3.23 -1.97
N GLU A 25 25.13 -2.40 -1.01
CA GLU A 25 23.76 -2.41 -0.50
C GLU A 25 22.74 -2.15 -1.62
N TRP A 26 21.60 -2.84 -1.55
CA TRP A 26 20.53 -2.72 -2.53
C TRP A 26 19.14 -2.76 -1.89
N GLU A 27 18.13 -2.21 -2.57
CA GLU A 27 16.72 -2.19 -2.12
C GLU A 27 16.58 -1.71 -0.66
N THR A 28 15.87 -2.42 0.22
CA THR A 28 15.50 -1.94 1.58
C THR A 28 16.68 -1.34 2.37
N PRO A 29 17.83 -2.02 2.56
CA PRO A 29 19.01 -1.43 3.21
C PRO A 29 19.48 -0.11 2.59
N LEU A 30 19.54 -0.06 1.26
CA LEU A 30 19.98 1.14 0.54
C LEU A 30 18.95 2.27 0.69
N LEU A 31 17.66 1.97 0.51
CA LEU A 31 16.57 2.93 0.67
C LEU A 31 16.60 3.58 2.06
N GLN A 32 16.76 2.76 3.12
CA GLN A 32 16.92 3.25 4.48
C GLN A 32 18.13 4.19 4.63
N ARG A 33 19.28 3.83 4.04
CA ARG A 33 20.46 4.70 4.05
C ARG A 33 20.23 6.02 3.33
N LEU A 34 19.45 6.00 2.24
CA LEU A 34 19.07 7.20 1.50
C LEU A 34 18.01 8.04 2.23
N GLY A 35 17.63 7.67 3.47
CA GLY A 35 16.71 8.42 4.32
C GLY A 35 15.24 8.06 4.11
N TYR A 36 14.93 7.01 3.33
CA TYR A 36 13.56 6.56 3.13
C TYR A 36 13.05 5.81 4.38
N PRO A 37 11.93 6.22 5.01
CA PRO A 37 11.48 5.67 6.29
C PRO A 37 10.76 4.34 6.11
N LEU A 38 11.52 3.30 5.76
CA LEU A 38 11.02 1.94 5.77
C LEU A 38 11.03 1.37 7.18
N ALA A 39 9.99 0.59 7.50
CA ALA A 39 10.03 -0.26 8.68
C ALA A 39 11.32 -1.10 8.66
N PRO A 40 12.06 -1.19 9.78
CA PRO A 40 13.25 -2.03 9.85
C PRO A 40 12.92 -3.46 9.42
N GLN A 41 13.55 -3.92 8.34
CA GLN A 41 13.55 -5.32 7.95
C GLN A 41 14.96 -5.85 8.18
N SER A 42 15.05 -7.06 8.71
CA SER A 42 16.35 -7.73 8.85
C SER A 42 16.82 -8.35 7.53
N ASP A 43 16.05 -8.26 6.45
CA ASP A 43 16.42 -8.82 5.16
C ASP A 43 17.65 -8.10 4.58
N LEU A 44 18.56 -8.88 4.00
CA LEU A 44 19.84 -8.43 3.49
C LEU A 44 19.87 -8.60 1.98
N LEU A 45 20.07 -7.50 1.26
CA LEU A 45 20.08 -7.47 -0.20
C LEU A 45 21.35 -6.78 -0.67
N PHE A 46 22.14 -7.50 -1.48
CA PHE A 46 23.42 -7.01 -1.99
C PHE A 46 23.50 -7.13 -3.51
N LEU A 47 24.01 -6.09 -4.18
CA LEU A 47 24.62 -6.25 -5.49
C LEU A 47 26.04 -6.81 -5.34
N VAL A 48 26.41 -7.69 -6.26
CA VAL A 48 27.73 -8.31 -6.35
C VAL A 48 28.23 -8.17 -7.79
N PRO A 49 29.52 -7.85 -8.01
CA PRO A 49 30.10 -7.87 -9.35
C PRO A 49 29.83 -9.20 -10.06
N ASP A 50 29.51 -9.13 -11.35
CA ASP A 50 29.10 -10.29 -12.16
C ASP A 50 30.13 -11.41 -12.15
N GLU A 51 31.43 -11.07 -12.15
CA GLU A 51 32.52 -12.04 -12.08
C GLU A 51 32.65 -12.72 -10.71
N GLN A 52 32.05 -12.15 -9.67
CA GLN A 52 32.11 -12.64 -8.28
C GLN A 52 30.81 -13.34 -7.83
N ILE A 53 29.71 -13.21 -8.59
CA ILE A 53 28.37 -13.65 -8.15
C ILE A 53 28.31 -15.17 -7.88
N ASN A 54 29.00 -15.97 -8.70
CA ASN A 54 29.02 -17.43 -8.54
C ASN A 54 29.81 -17.86 -7.30
N ASP A 55 30.95 -17.21 -7.03
CA ASP A 55 31.73 -17.46 -5.83
C ASP A 55 30.95 -17.07 -4.57
N ALA A 56 30.28 -15.92 -4.61
CA ALA A 56 29.41 -15.47 -3.52
C ALA A 56 28.28 -16.47 -3.25
N ARG A 57 27.64 -16.98 -4.32
CA ARG A 57 26.61 -18.03 -4.25
C ARG A 57 27.14 -19.33 -3.64
N HIS A 58 28.32 -19.76 -4.07
CA HIS A 58 28.97 -20.96 -3.54
C HIS A 58 29.29 -20.84 -2.05
N ILE A 59 29.83 -19.70 -1.62
CA ILE A 59 30.12 -19.43 -0.21
C ILE A 59 28.83 -19.43 0.63
N ALA A 60 27.77 -18.75 0.18
CA ALA A 60 26.49 -18.71 0.89
C ALA A 60 25.91 -20.14 1.08
N SER A 61 25.92 -20.93 -0.01
CA SER A 61 25.45 -22.32 0.02
C SER A 61 26.32 -23.21 0.92
N ALA A 62 27.65 -23.07 0.85
CA ALA A 62 28.60 -23.83 1.67
C ALA A 62 28.48 -23.49 3.17
N CYS A 63 28.01 -22.28 3.50
CA CYS A 63 27.70 -21.88 4.86
C CYS A 63 26.34 -22.37 5.37
N GLY A 64 25.57 -23.08 4.54
CA GLY A 64 24.34 -23.76 4.95
C GLY A 64 23.05 -23.01 4.62
N LEU A 65 23.11 -21.84 3.98
CA LEU A 65 21.91 -21.14 3.55
C LEU A 65 21.21 -21.91 2.42
N ARG A 66 19.87 -21.89 2.43
CA ARG A 66 19.01 -22.59 1.47
C ARG A 66 17.97 -21.65 0.89
N ASP A 67 17.54 -21.92 -0.34
CA ASP A 67 16.34 -21.29 -0.90
C ASP A 67 15.09 -21.87 -0.20
N ASP A 68 14.11 -21.01 0.10
CA ASP A 68 12.87 -21.37 0.78
C ASP A 68 11.69 -21.60 -0.18
N ASN A 69 11.91 -21.44 -1.49
CA ASN A 69 10.87 -21.51 -2.53
C ASN A 69 9.66 -20.58 -2.26
N LYS A 70 9.81 -19.55 -1.41
CA LYS A 70 8.70 -18.62 -1.15
C LYS A 70 8.41 -17.77 -2.38
N PRO A 71 7.21 -17.16 -2.47
CA PRO A 71 6.93 -16.17 -3.49
C PRO A 71 7.95 -15.01 -3.45
N PRO A 72 8.25 -14.41 -4.61
CA PRO A 72 9.12 -13.23 -4.67
C PRO A 72 8.48 -12.07 -3.88
N SER A 73 9.29 -11.36 -3.10
CA SER A 73 8.88 -10.17 -2.33
C SER A 73 9.64 -8.92 -2.77
N TYR A 74 10.80 -9.10 -3.39
CA TYR A 74 11.69 -8.04 -3.82
C TYR A 74 11.71 -7.88 -5.34
N MET A 75 12.10 -6.69 -5.80
CA MET A 75 12.10 -6.35 -7.23
C MET A 75 13.03 -7.30 -8.01
N ALA A 76 14.22 -7.57 -7.46
CA ALA A 76 15.20 -8.48 -8.07
C ALA A 76 14.72 -9.94 -8.13
N GLU A 77 13.89 -10.38 -7.19
CA GLU A 77 13.26 -11.71 -7.23
C GLU A 77 12.20 -11.76 -8.33
N CYS A 78 11.35 -10.73 -8.45
CA CYS A 78 10.33 -10.63 -9.48
C CYS A 78 10.91 -10.62 -10.90
N ALA A 79 12.15 -10.13 -11.05
CA ALA A 79 12.86 -10.10 -12.33
C ALA A 79 13.60 -11.42 -12.65
N GLU A 80 13.60 -12.39 -11.74
CA GLU A 80 14.40 -13.63 -11.83
C GLU A 80 15.90 -13.34 -12.03
N LYS A 81 16.41 -12.29 -11.39
CA LYS A 81 17.82 -11.86 -11.49
C LYS A 81 18.61 -12.07 -10.20
N SER A 82 18.05 -12.73 -9.20
CA SER A 82 18.66 -12.86 -7.88
C SER A 82 18.87 -14.31 -7.46
N TYR A 83 19.83 -14.51 -6.57
CA TYR A 83 19.99 -15.73 -5.78
C TYR A 83 19.48 -15.46 -4.38
N ARG A 84 18.47 -16.22 -3.96
CA ARG A 84 17.79 -16.04 -2.69
C ARG A 84 18.15 -17.16 -1.73
N TYR A 85 18.29 -16.77 -0.47
CA TYR A 85 18.35 -17.69 0.64
C TYR A 85 17.54 -17.18 1.82
N VAL A 86 17.23 -18.07 2.76
CA VAL A 86 16.72 -17.72 4.08
C VAL A 86 17.71 -18.01 5.18
N TYR A 87 17.63 -17.20 6.24
CA TYR A 87 18.41 -17.37 7.46
C TYR A 87 17.57 -17.01 8.70
N GLY A 88 18.04 -17.45 9.88
CA GLY A 88 17.35 -17.24 11.15
C GLY A 88 16.02 -17.99 11.30
N GLU A 89 15.47 -18.00 12.51
CA GLU A 89 14.17 -18.62 12.81
C GLU A 89 13.00 -17.87 12.15
N SER A 90 13.13 -16.54 12.03
CA SER A 90 12.15 -15.65 11.40
C SER A 90 12.10 -15.75 9.87
N SER A 91 12.93 -16.61 9.26
CA SER A 91 13.04 -16.77 7.81
C SER A 91 13.34 -15.46 7.06
N HIS A 92 14.28 -14.68 7.58
CA HIS A 92 14.76 -13.47 6.91
C HIS A 92 15.46 -13.81 5.60
N LYS A 93 15.39 -12.92 4.61
CA LYS A 93 16.00 -13.17 3.30
C LYS A 93 17.43 -12.66 3.22
N PHE A 94 18.27 -13.44 2.57
CA PHE A 94 19.62 -13.06 2.14
C PHE A 94 19.66 -13.16 0.61
N ILE A 95 19.81 -12.03 -0.09
CA ILE A 95 19.63 -11.94 -1.53
C ILE A 95 20.88 -11.36 -2.17
N LEU A 96 21.38 -12.07 -3.19
CA LEU A 96 22.52 -11.66 -4.01
C LEU A 96 22.05 -11.37 -5.43
N VAL A 97 22.43 -10.22 -5.97
CA VAL A 97 22.01 -9.74 -7.29
C VAL A 97 23.24 -9.32 -8.10
N PRO A 98 23.36 -9.68 -9.39
CA PRO A 98 24.47 -9.21 -10.22
C PRO A 98 24.35 -7.70 -10.46
N ILE A 99 25.44 -6.97 -10.30
CA ILE A 99 25.47 -5.51 -10.44
C ILE A 99 25.10 -5.06 -11.88
N SER A 100 25.40 -5.85 -12.91
CA SER A 100 25.03 -5.54 -14.29
C SER A 100 23.52 -5.41 -14.52
N TRP A 101 22.70 -6.03 -13.66
CA TRP A 101 21.24 -5.93 -13.78
C TRP A 101 20.77 -4.48 -13.60
N THR A 102 21.36 -3.75 -12.65
CA THR A 102 21.03 -2.34 -12.36
C THR A 102 21.75 -1.37 -13.31
N GLY A 103 22.84 -1.84 -13.94
CA GLY A 103 23.72 -1.04 -14.79
C GLY A 103 24.62 -0.08 -14.01
N ILE A 104 24.67 -0.20 -12.67
CA ILE A 104 25.57 0.57 -11.81
C ILE A 104 27.02 0.22 -12.17
N GLN A 105 27.87 1.23 -12.22
CA GLN A 105 29.29 1.08 -12.52
C GLN A 105 30.14 1.20 -11.27
N GLN A 106 31.32 0.59 -11.30
CA GLN A 106 32.28 0.64 -10.19
C GLN A 106 32.62 2.08 -9.75
N LYS A 107 32.70 3.01 -10.70
CA LYS A 107 32.99 4.44 -10.44
C LYS A 107 31.85 5.20 -9.74
N GLU A 108 30.65 4.62 -9.70
CA GLU A 108 29.47 5.16 -9.02
C GLU A 108 29.36 4.68 -7.57
N LEU A 109 30.20 3.72 -7.16
CA LEU A 109 30.19 3.15 -5.82
C LEU A 109 30.94 4.05 -4.84
N VAL A 110 30.40 4.15 -3.63
CA VAL A 110 31.01 4.86 -2.51
C VAL A 110 31.16 3.87 -1.36
N VAL A 111 32.29 3.93 -0.64
CA VAL A 111 32.50 3.08 0.55
C VAL A 111 31.48 3.49 1.62
N ALA A 112 30.69 2.53 2.10
CA ALA A 112 29.81 2.73 3.23
C ALA A 112 30.64 2.55 4.51
N ASP A 113 30.81 3.63 5.28
CA ASP A 113 31.49 3.57 6.56
C ASP A 113 30.54 2.95 7.62
N LEU A 114 30.49 1.61 7.64
CA LEU A 114 29.82 0.85 8.68
C LEU A 114 30.87 0.11 9.48
N ALA A 115 31.14 0.60 10.69
CA ALA A 115 32.07 -0.01 11.64
C ALA A 115 31.67 -1.42 12.10
N THR A 116 30.50 -1.92 11.69
CA THR A 116 29.83 -3.06 12.33
C THR A 116 29.78 -4.33 11.50
N LEU A 117 29.99 -4.28 10.18
CA LEU A 117 30.00 -5.49 9.35
C LEU A 117 31.45 -5.99 9.14
N PRO A 118 31.67 -7.32 9.11
CA PRO A 118 33.02 -7.86 8.99
C PRO A 118 33.64 -7.62 7.60
N CYS A 119 32.85 -7.28 6.58
CA CYS A 119 33.31 -7.02 5.21
C CYS A 119 33.18 -5.54 4.81
N PRO A 120 34.08 -5.02 3.94
CA PRO A 120 33.90 -3.72 3.32
C PRO A 120 32.58 -3.68 2.55
N LEU A 121 31.71 -2.74 2.90
CA LEU A 121 30.43 -2.55 2.25
C LEU A 121 30.49 -1.28 1.39
N TRP A 122 29.89 -1.37 0.22
CA TRP A 122 29.71 -0.25 -0.69
C TRP A 122 28.25 0.16 -0.72
N THR A 123 28.01 1.41 -1.08
CA THR A 123 26.69 1.97 -1.32
C THR A 123 26.72 2.75 -2.62
N VAL A 124 25.55 3.17 -3.09
CA VAL A 124 25.43 4.13 -4.17
C VAL A 124 24.84 5.45 -3.67
N PRO A 125 25.29 6.59 -4.19
CA PRO A 125 24.66 7.88 -3.90
C PRO A 125 23.31 7.98 -4.63
N VAL A 126 22.43 8.87 -4.15
CA VAL A 126 21.08 9.11 -4.72
C VAL A 126 21.07 9.25 -6.25
N PRO A 127 22.00 9.99 -6.92
CA PRO A 127 21.96 10.14 -8.37
C PRO A 127 22.18 8.81 -9.11
N ALA A 128 23.13 7.99 -8.64
CA ALA A 128 23.43 6.68 -9.23
C ALA A 128 22.28 5.70 -8.99
N PHE A 129 21.68 5.73 -7.79
CA PHE A 129 20.45 4.99 -7.49
C PHE A 129 19.32 5.35 -8.47
N CYS A 130 19.04 6.64 -8.65
CA CYS A 130 17.98 7.11 -9.55
C CYS A 130 18.23 6.69 -11.00
N ALA A 131 19.48 6.83 -11.48
CA ALA A 131 19.87 6.38 -12.82
C ALA A 131 19.68 4.86 -12.99
N ALA A 132 20.04 4.06 -11.99
CA ALA A 132 19.86 2.62 -12.00
C ALA A 132 18.37 2.22 -12.13
N TYR A 133 17.50 2.85 -11.34
CA TYR A 133 16.06 2.59 -11.41
C TYR A 133 15.45 3.03 -12.75
N LEU A 134 15.88 4.16 -13.31
CA LEU A 134 15.46 4.55 -14.66
C LEU A 134 15.86 3.52 -15.72
N ARG A 135 17.08 2.98 -15.65
CA ARG A 135 17.52 1.90 -16.56
C ARG A 135 16.64 0.66 -16.42
N ILE A 136 16.32 0.24 -15.19
CA ILE A 136 15.41 -0.88 -14.92
C ILE A 136 14.03 -0.59 -15.53
N ILE A 137 13.45 0.58 -15.26
CA ILE A 137 12.13 0.99 -15.78
C ILE A 137 12.09 1.00 -17.31
N MET A 138 13.19 1.39 -17.96
CA MET A 138 13.30 1.44 -19.42
C MET A 138 13.51 0.06 -20.05
N ARG A 139 14.23 -0.84 -19.37
CA ARG A 139 14.50 -2.21 -19.84
C ARG A 139 13.27 -3.12 -19.67
N GLU A 140 12.48 -2.90 -18.64
CA GLU A 140 11.34 -3.74 -18.30
C GLU A 140 10.08 -3.46 -19.15
N ASN A 141 9.34 -4.53 -19.45
CA ASN A 141 8.13 -4.46 -20.26
C ASN A 141 7.06 -3.55 -19.62
N ALA A 142 6.28 -2.87 -20.47
CA ALA A 142 5.14 -2.10 -19.98
C ALA A 142 4.14 -3.01 -19.26
N GLY A 143 3.81 -2.67 -18.01
CA GLY A 143 2.88 -3.44 -17.18
C GLY A 143 3.51 -4.59 -16.38
N SER A 144 4.83 -4.82 -16.48
CA SER A 144 5.49 -5.79 -15.61
C SER A 144 5.48 -5.34 -14.15
N THR A 145 5.39 -6.30 -13.22
CA THR A 145 5.46 -6.05 -11.78
C THR A 145 6.76 -5.35 -11.40
N VAL A 146 7.89 -5.78 -11.98
CA VAL A 146 9.22 -5.18 -11.76
C VAL A 146 9.21 -3.69 -12.11
N ARG A 147 8.66 -3.33 -13.28
CA ARG A 147 8.58 -1.92 -13.70
C ARG A 147 7.68 -1.08 -12.79
N SER A 148 6.59 -1.68 -12.28
CA SER A 148 5.70 -1.00 -11.34
C SER A 148 6.38 -0.75 -9.99
N ILE A 149 7.08 -1.74 -9.43
CA ILE A 149 7.84 -1.59 -8.18
C ILE A 149 8.93 -0.54 -8.36
N ALA A 150 9.73 -0.63 -9.43
CA ALA A 150 10.79 0.33 -9.71
C ALA A 150 10.26 1.78 -9.80
N LYS A 151 9.09 1.99 -10.42
CA LYS A 151 8.47 3.33 -10.47
C LYS A 151 8.05 3.83 -9.09
N ALA A 152 7.46 2.97 -8.27
CA ALA A 152 7.00 3.31 -6.93
C ALA A 152 8.19 3.67 -6.02
N ASP A 153 9.24 2.86 -6.01
CA ASP A 153 10.44 3.09 -5.21
C ASP A 153 11.18 4.36 -5.66
N LEU A 154 11.33 4.56 -6.98
CA LEU A 154 11.96 5.76 -7.52
C LEU A 154 11.17 7.02 -7.14
N ALA A 155 9.85 7.01 -7.31
CA ALA A 155 9.00 8.13 -6.93
C ALA A 155 9.08 8.42 -5.42
N SER A 156 9.16 7.37 -4.61
CA SER A 156 9.27 7.48 -3.16
C SER A 156 10.61 8.10 -2.76
N VAL A 157 11.74 7.59 -3.26
CA VAL A 157 13.06 8.18 -2.96
C VAL A 157 13.13 9.63 -3.44
N ILE A 158 12.60 9.94 -4.62
CA ILE A 158 12.49 11.33 -5.10
C ILE A 158 11.71 12.17 -4.09
N GLY A 159 10.53 11.73 -3.67
CA GLY A 159 9.72 12.45 -2.69
C GLY A 159 10.49 12.72 -1.39
N TYR A 160 11.05 11.68 -0.78
CA TYR A 160 11.71 11.78 0.52
C TYR A 160 13.06 12.51 0.49
N SER A 161 13.80 12.42 -0.61
CA SER A 161 15.08 13.12 -0.75
C SER A 161 14.94 14.59 -1.12
N MET A 162 13.74 15.02 -1.53
CA MET A 162 13.53 16.33 -2.13
C MET A 162 12.60 17.25 -1.34
N PHE A 163 11.61 16.68 -0.64
CA PHE A 163 10.69 17.45 0.17
C PHE A 163 11.10 17.40 1.64
N ASP A 164 10.83 18.48 2.35
CA ASP A 164 11.05 18.54 3.79
C ASP A 164 10.02 17.66 4.49
N MET A 165 10.36 16.39 4.71
CA MET A 165 9.48 15.46 5.42
C MET A 165 9.50 15.66 6.94
N SER A 166 10.04 16.77 7.47
CA SER A 166 10.02 17.05 8.92
C SER A 166 8.62 17.23 9.49
N TYR A 167 7.61 17.42 8.64
CA TYR A 167 6.19 17.36 9.02
C TYR A 167 5.65 15.93 9.16
N GLU A 168 6.42 14.86 8.91
CA GLU A 168 5.97 13.49 9.17
C GLU A 168 5.72 13.27 10.66
N GLY A 169 4.44 13.25 11.03
CA GLY A 169 3.96 13.16 12.41
C GLY A 169 3.12 14.37 12.82
N ASP A 170 3.31 15.50 12.14
CA ASP A 170 2.36 16.60 12.13
C ASP A 170 1.33 16.35 11.02
N TYR A 171 0.06 16.62 11.31
CA TYR A 171 -1.01 16.40 10.34
C TYR A 171 -0.76 17.28 9.11
N MET A 172 -0.50 16.66 7.95
CA MET A 172 -0.42 17.41 6.70
C MET A 172 -1.78 18.11 6.52
N PRO A 173 -1.84 19.45 6.52
CA PRO A 173 -3.08 20.15 6.70
C PRO A 173 -4.06 19.75 5.60
N THR A 174 -5.19 19.19 5.99
CA THR A 174 -6.21 18.80 5.02
C THR A 174 -6.86 20.05 4.46
N PRO A 175 -7.58 19.93 3.33
CA PRO A 175 -8.24 21.07 2.71
C PRO A 175 -9.10 21.86 3.71
N GLU A 176 -9.67 21.17 4.70
CA GLU A 176 -10.47 21.73 5.79
C GLU A 176 -9.61 22.53 6.81
N ASP A 177 -8.41 22.07 7.17
CA ASP A 177 -7.50 22.88 7.99
C ASP A 177 -7.09 24.15 7.26
N LEU A 178 -6.91 24.04 5.93
CA LEU A 178 -6.61 25.17 5.09
C LEU A 178 -7.80 26.14 5.04
N GLU A 179 -9.05 25.73 5.25
CA GLU A 179 -10.19 26.65 5.21
C GLU A 179 -10.14 27.71 6.32
N HIS A 180 -9.64 27.34 7.49
CA HIS A 180 -9.46 28.23 8.63
C HIS A 180 -8.25 29.17 8.50
N LEU A 181 -7.34 28.85 7.59
CA LEU A 181 -6.23 29.72 7.27
C LEU A 181 -6.71 30.95 6.50
N ASP A 182 -6.23 32.12 6.92
CA ASP A 182 -6.49 33.34 6.19
C ASP A 182 -5.77 33.33 4.81
N ALA A 183 -6.09 34.30 3.96
CA ALA A 183 -5.49 34.38 2.62
C ALA A 183 -3.96 34.54 2.66
N ALA A 184 -3.41 35.14 3.72
CA ALA A 184 -1.98 35.33 3.88
C ALA A 184 -1.28 34.01 4.28
N GLU A 185 -1.89 33.21 5.15
CA GLU A 185 -1.40 31.90 5.55
C GLU A 185 -1.43 30.89 4.40
N LYS A 186 -2.53 30.86 3.62
CA LYS A 186 -2.61 30.04 2.38
C LYS A 186 -1.52 30.43 1.38
N LYS A 187 -1.29 31.72 1.20
CA LYS A 187 -0.25 32.24 0.32
C LYS A 187 1.13 31.82 0.81
N LYS A 188 1.41 31.96 2.12
CA LYS A 188 2.67 31.54 2.74
C LYS A 188 2.93 30.04 2.56
N MET A 189 1.91 29.20 2.66
CA MET A 189 2.03 27.75 2.43
C MET A 189 2.32 27.45 0.95
N ALA A 190 1.60 28.06 0.01
CA ALA A 190 1.87 27.88 -1.41
C ALA A 190 3.27 28.39 -1.82
N GLU A 191 3.75 29.49 -1.21
CA GLU A 191 5.12 29.99 -1.38
C GLU A 191 6.15 29.02 -0.79
N LYS A 192 5.87 28.39 0.35
CA LYS A 192 6.69 27.34 0.95
C LYS A 192 6.78 26.13 0.01
N ASP A 193 5.66 25.59 -0.47
CA ASP A 193 5.63 24.44 -1.38
C ASP A 193 6.38 24.72 -2.69
N ALA A 194 6.20 25.92 -3.25
CA ALA A 194 6.91 26.35 -4.45
C ALA A 194 8.42 26.46 -4.21
N LEU A 195 8.84 26.98 -3.05
CA LEU A 195 10.24 27.07 -2.67
C LEU A 195 10.85 25.68 -2.44
N GLU A 196 10.13 24.75 -1.81
CA GLU A 196 10.58 23.36 -1.66
C GLU A 196 10.77 22.68 -3.01
N MET A 197 9.83 22.88 -3.94
CA MET A 197 9.96 22.40 -5.32
C MET A 197 11.17 23.01 -6.04
N GLU A 198 11.40 24.31 -5.90
CA GLU A 198 12.57 24.98 -6.50
C GLU A 198 13.88 24.44 -5.91
N ASN A 199 13.94 24.24 -4.58
CA ASN A 199 15.08 23.67 -3.89
C ASN A 199 15.35 22.23 -4.34
N ALA A 200 14.30 21.42 -4.48
CA ALA A 200 14.38 20.06 -5.01
C ALA A 200 14.99 20.04 -6.42
N LEU A 201 14.45 20.84 -7.34
CA LEU A 201 14.95 20.93 -8.72
C LEU A 201 16.39 21.48 -8.76
N SER A 202 16.72 22.44 -7.90
CA SER A 202 18.09 22.96 -7.76
C SER A 202 19.06 21.88 -7.26
N SER A 203 18.65 21.08 -6.28
CA SER A 203 19.40 19.93 -5.78
C SER A 203 19.70 18.93 -6.90
N ILE A 204 18.69 18.50 -7.68
CA ILE A 204 18.89 17.58 -8.83
C ILE A 204 19.85 18.16 -9.86
N LYS A 205 19.82 19.48 -10.13
CA LYS A 205 20.77 20.12 -11.06
C LYS A 205 22.21 20.06 -10.55
N GLN A 206 22.41 20.04 -9.24
CA GLN A 206 23.74 19.95 -8.62
C GLN A 206 24.23 18.51 -8.45
N TRP A 207 23.37 17.51 -8.64
CA TRP A 207 23.76 16.11 -8.56
C TRP A 207 24.88 15.77 -9.55
N LYS A 208 25.86 15.01 -9.08
CA LYS A 208 26.98 14.57 -9.91
C LYS A 208 26.62 13.25 -10.56
N PHE A 209 26.21 13.31 -11.82
CA PHE A 209 26.10 12.14 -12.68
C PHE A 209 27.42 11.90 -13.40
N THR A 210 27.68 10.66 -13.76
CA THR A 210 28.75 10.34 -14.71
C THR A 210 28.31 10.73 -16.13
N GLU A 211 29.27 10.88 -17.05
CA GLU A 211 28.99 11.18 -18.47
C GLU A 211 27.94 10.24 -19.08
N GLU A 212 28.00 8.96 -18.74
CA GLU A 212 27.08 7.91 -19.25
C GLU A 212 25.69 7.94 -18.61
N THR A 213 25.52 8.70 -17.53
CA THR A 213 24.27 8.84 -16.77
C THR A 213 23.68 10.24 -16.82
N GLU A 214 24.33 11.17 -17.51
CA GLU A 214 23.87 12.56 -17.57
C GLU A 214 22.47 12.69 -18.20
N TRP A 215 22.10 11.77 -19.10
CA TRP A 215 20.75 11.67 -19.67
C TRP A 215 19.66 11.50 -18.60
N ALA A 216 19.98 10.86 -17.47
CA ALA A 216 19.02 10.62 -16.39
C ALA A 216 18.60 11.94 -15.73
N ARG A 217 19.48 12.96 -15.69
CA ARG A 217 19.18 14.25 -15.07
C ARG A 217 17.92 14.89 -15.66
N GLY A 218 17.80 14.91 -17.00
CA GLY A 218 16.65 15.49 -17.68
C GLY A 218 15.34 14.79 -17.29
N MET A 219 15.36 13.45 -17.23
CA MET A 219 14.20 12.66 -16.81
C MET A 219 13.85 12.89 -15.33
N MET A 220 14.85 12.98 -14.46
CA MET A 220 14.65 13.24 -13.03
C MET A 220 14.05 14.62 -12.78
N LEU A 221 14.51 15.65 -13.51
CA LEU A 221 13.93 17.00 -13.44
C LEU A 221 12.47 17.01 -13.89
N GLN A 222 12.16 16.28 -14.98
CA GLN A 222 10.78 16.15 -15.46
C GLN A 222 9.89 15.43 -14.42
N LEU A 223 10.36 14.30 -13.87
CA LEU A 223 9.62 13.54 -12.87
C LEU A 223 9.37 14.36 -11.60
N ALA A 224 10.38 15.05 -11.08
CA ALA A 224 10.24 15.90 -9.90
C ALA A 224 9.22 17.03 -10.14
N HIS A 225 9.27 17.66 -11.32
CA HIS A 225 8.31 18.68 -11.71
C HIS A 225 6.87 18.13 -11.82
N GLU A 226 6.69 16.96 -12.43
CA GLU A 226 5.37 16.30 -12.54
C GLU A 226 4.80 15.91 -11.17
N LEU A 227 5.63 15.36 -10.28
CA LEU A 227 5.24 15.03 -8.90
C LEU A 227 4.85 16.28 -8.10
N GLY A 228 5.63 17.36 -8.23
CA GLY A 228 5.31 18.65 -7.63
C GLY A 228 3.99 19.24 -8.09
N THR A 229 3.76 19.22 -9.41
CA THR A 229 2.53 19.71 -10.00
C THR A 229 1.33 18.89 -9.55
N PHE A 230 1.50 17.57 -9.41
CA PHE A 230 0.46 16.68 -8.90
C PHE A 230 0.12 16.97 -7.44
N ALA A 231 1.12 17.13 -6.57
CA ALA A 231 0.94 17.51 -5.16
C ALA A 231 0.18 18.85 -5.03
N LEU A 232 0.60 19.88 -5.78
CA LEU A 232 -0.05 21.20 -5.80
C LEU A 232 -1.48 21.17 -6.37
N SER A 233 -1.74 20.28 -7.34
CA SER A 233 -3.07 20.12 -7.93
C SER A 233 -4.02 19.36 -6.99
N PHE A 234 -3.50 18.44 -6.18
CA PHE A 234 -4.26 17.72 -5.17
C PHE A 234 -4.88 18.66 -4.13
N THR A 235 -4.09 19.63 -3.63
CA THR A 235 -4.53 20.68 -2.70
C THR A 235 -5.64 21.57 -3.28
N LYS A 236 -5.66 21.75 -4.60
CA LYS A 236 -6.70 22.54 -5.30
C LYS A 236 -7.95 21.74 -5.62
N LEU A 237 -7.83 20.44 -5.92
CA LEU A 237 -8.97 19.60 -6.28
C LEU A 237 -9.86 19.30 -5.08
N SER A 238 -9.26 19.27 -3.90
CA SER A 238 -9.89 19.00 -2.63
C SER A 238 -10.65 20.21 -2.05
N GLN A 239 -10.15 21.43 -2.27
CA GLN A 239 -10.86 22.71 -2.00
C GLN A 239 -12.19 22.85 -2.76
N LYS A 240 -12.40 22.08 -3.82
CA LYS A 240 -13.62 22.13 -4.65
C LYS A 240 -14.73 21.19 -4.17
N LEU A 241 -14.48 20.37 -3.15
CA LEU A 241 -15.40 19.37 -2.60
C LEU A 241 -15.97 19.83 -1.25
N HIS A 242 -16.57 21.03 -1.22
CA HIS A 242 -17.37 21.47 -0.08
C HIS A 242 -18.65 20.60 0.06
N TYR A 243 -18.87 20.04 1.25
CA TYR A 243 -20.18 19.55 1.68
C TYR A 243 -20.77 20.53 2.69
N THR A 244 -21.77 21.29 2.26
CA THR A 244 -22.73 21.91 3.19
C THR A 244 -23.64 20.83 3.76
N THR A 245 -23.61 20.63 5.06
CA THR A 245 -24.42 19.68 5.86
C THR A 245 -25.90 20.10 6.00
N THR A 246 -26.49 20.63 4.94
CA THR A 246 -27.91 21.01 4.92
C THR A 246 -28.54 20.51 3.62
N ASN A 247 -29.36 19.46 3.77
CA ASN A 247 -30.07 18.67 2.74
C ASN A 247 -29.25 17.53 2.12
N MET A 248 -29.04 16.47 2.90
CA MET A 248 -28.49 15.21 2.38
C MET A 248 -29.57 14.41 1.65
N PRO A 249 -29.32 13.91 0.43
CA PRO A 249 -30.24 13.00 -0.25
C PRO A 249 -30.32 11.68 0.55
N PRO A 250 -31.53 11.16 0.80
CA PRO A 250 -31.70 9.91 1.54
C PRO A 250 -31.06 8.75 0.77
N LEU A 251 -30.49 7.77 1.51
CA LEU A 251 -30.09 6.47 0.99
C LEU A 251 -31.16 5.96 0.00
N PRO A 252 -30.79 5.53 -1.22
CA PRO A 252 -31.77 5.06 -2.20
C PRO A 252 -32.70 4.01 -1.58
N ALA A 253 -34.02 4.25 -1.66
CA ALA A 253 -35.01 3.44 -0.96
C ALA A 253 -34.92 1.93 -1.33
N ASN A 254 -34.58 1.65 -2.58
CA ASN A 254 -34.31 0.31 -3.11
C ASN A 254 -33.14 -0.40 -2.42
N MET A 255 -32.02 0.30 -2.16
CA MET A 255 -30.87 -0.28 -1.47
C MET A 255 -31.19 -0.58 -0.01
N ARG A 256 -31.96 0.31 0.64
CA ARG A 256 -32.44 0.08 2.01
C ARG A 256 -33.33 -1.15 2.08
N GLU A 257 -34.29 -1.28 1.17
CA GLU A 257 -35.19 -2.43 1.10
C GLU A 257 -34.41 -3.74 0.87
N ALA A 258 -33.45 -3.72 -0.07
CA ALA A 258 -32.58 -4.86 -0.35
C ALA A 258 -31.80 -5.30 0.91
N ALA A 259 -31.16 -4.36 1.59
CA ALA A 259 -30.39 -4.64 2.81
C ALA A 259 -31.27 -5.16 3.95
N GLN A 260 -32.49 -4.62 4.11
CA GLN A 260 -33.44 -5.08 5.13
C GLN A 260 -33.95 -6.49 4.85
N ALA A 261 -34.31 -6.78 3.59
CA ALA A 261 -34.73 -8.13 3.19
C ALA A 261 -33.60 -9.15 3.41
N PHE A 262 -32.38 -8.80 2.99
CA PHE A 262 -31.19 -9.64 3.14
C PHE A 262 -30.86 -9.89 4.62
N SER A 263 -30.84 -8.82 5.42
CA SER A 263 -30.55 -8.87 6.87
C SER A 263 -31.57 -9.70 7.63
N ARG A 264 -32.86 -9.55 7.33
CA ARG A 264 -33.94 -10.33 7.93
C ARG A 264 -33.75 -11.83 7.67
N ILE A 265 -33.56 -12.24 6.41
CA ILE A 265 -33.41 -13.65 6.05
C ILE A 265 -32.21 -14.28 6.79
N LEU A 266 -31.07 -13.59 6.83
CA LEU A 266 -29.89 -14.09 7.53
C LEU A 266 -30.11 -14.16 9.05
N THR A 267 -30.75 -13.16 9.62
CA THR A 267 -31.10 -13.14 11.06
C THR A 267 -32.04 -14.29 11.42
N ASP A 268 -33.07 -14.54 10.61
CA ASP A 268 -34.04 -15.63 10.81
C ASP A 268 -33.38 -17.02 10.74
N ASN A 269 -32.22 -17.12 10.07
CA ASN A 269 -31.42 -18.34 9.95
C ASN A 269 -30.21 -18.36 10.90
N ASN A 270 -30.12 -17.43 11.86
CA ASN A 270 -29.00 -17.30 12.80
C ASN A 270 -27.62 -17.16 12.12
N ILE A 271 -27.57 -16.50 10.96
CA ILE A 271 -26.33 -16.23 10.25
C ILE A 271 -25.90 -14.79 10.55
N GLU A 272 -24.79 -14.65 11.28
CA GLU A 272 -24.19 -13.35 11.53
C GLU A 272 -23.75 -12.70 10.20
N HIS A 273 -23.96 -11.40 10.10
CA HIS A 273 -23.57 -10.62 8.93
C HIS A 273 -23.39 -9.15 9.29
N ALA A 274 -22.63 -8.44 8.48
CA ALA A 274 -22.45 -7.00 8.61
C ALA A 274 -22.19 -6.37 7.24
N PHE A 275 -22.90 -5.29 6.93
CA PHE A 275 -22.68 -4.51 5.73
C PHE A 275 -21.39 -3.68 5.83
N ILE A 276 -20.69 -3.57 4.71
CA ILE A 276 -19.39 -2.90 4.57
C ILE A 276 -19.39 -1.94 3.38
N GLY A 277 -18.22 -1.43 3.02
CA GLY A 277 -18.04 -0.68 1.78
C GLY A 277 -18.79 0.64 1.75
N GLY A 278 -19.15 1.09 0.54
CA GLY A 278 -19.83 2.37 0.33
C GLY A 278 -21.21 2.45 0.97
N PHE A 279 -21.95 1.35 0.93
CA PHE A 279 -23.28 1.26 1.52
C PHE A 279 -23.27 1.49 3.03
N ALA A 280 -22.29 0.92 3.76
CA ALA A 280 -22.15 1.15 5.19
C ALA A 280 -21.92 2.64 5.53
N LEU A 281 -21.15 3.36 4.72
CA LEU A 281 -20.97 4.81 4.90
C LEU A 281 -22.28 5.57 4.69
N ASN A 282 -23.11 5.16 3.72
CA ASN A 282 -24.41 5.81 3.50
C ASN A 282 -25.39 5.55 4.66
N ILE A 283 -25.31 4.39 5.31
CA ILE A 283 -26.07 4.12 6.55
C ILE A 283 -25.64 5.05 7.70
N LEU A 284 -24.36 5.46 7.73
CA LEU A 284 -23.84 6.44 8.68
C LEU A 284 -24.21 7.89 8.33
N GLY A 285 -24.78 8.12 7.14
CA GLY A 285 -25.15 9.44 6.65
C GLY A 285 -24.18 10.04 5.61
N SER A 286 -23.30 9.27 5.00
CA SER A 286 -22.47 9.76 3.90
C SER A 286 -23.31 9.99 2.64
N ASN A 287 -22.95 11.00 1.84
CA ASN A 287 -23.55 11.28 0.52
C ASN A 287 -22.83 10.56 -0.62
N ARG A 288 -22.03 9.55 -0.30
CA ARG A 288 -21.22 8.83 -1.28
C ARG A 288 -22.13 8.05 -2.23
N GLU A 289 -21.96 8.27 -3.52
CA GLU A 289 -22.60 7.40 -4.52
C GLU A 289 -22.06 5.97 -4.38
N THR A 290 -22.98 5.02 -4.27
CA THR A 290 -22.70 3.59 -4.25
C THR A 290 -23.67 2.91 -5.19
N LEU A 291 -23.17 1.91 -5.93
CA LEU A 291 -23.97 1.21 -6.94
C LEU A 291 -24.37 -0.19 -6.49
N ASP A 292 -23.72 -0.67 -5.44
CA ASP A 292 -23.82 -2.01 -4.88
C ASP A 292 -23.88 -1.97 -3.35
N ILE A 293 -24.26 -3.12 -2.80
CA ILE A 293 -24.26 -3.42 -1.37
C ILE A 293 -23.17 -4.46 -1.13
N ASP A 294 -22.16 -4.08 -0.34
CA ASP A 294 -21.14 -5.02 0.13
C ASP A 294 -21.54 -5.57 1.51
N VAL A 295 -21.45 -6.88 1.70
CA VAL A 295 -21.80 -7.53 2.98
C VAL A 295 -20.88 -8.69 3.31
N GLU A 296 -20.44 -8.74 4.56
CA GLU A 296 -19.69 -9.86 5.12
C GLU A 296 -20.64 -10.83 5.82
N VAL A 297 -20.45 -12.14 5.60
CA VAL A 297 -21.39 -13.19 6.04
C VAL A 297 -20.64 -14.33 6.73
N ALA A 298 -21.15 -14.75 7.90
CA ALA A 298 -20.59 -15.82 8.74
C ALA A 298 -21.31 -17.16 8.53
N MET A 299 -21.11 -17.82 7.39
CA MET A 299 -21.59 -19.19 7.18
C MET A 299 -20.47 -20.20 7.44
N ASP A 300 -20.12 -20.39 8.72
CA ASP A 300 -18.97 -21.22 9.14
C ASP A 300 -19.06 -22.70 8.73
N HIS A 301 -20.27 -23.18 8.46
CA HIS A 301 -20.52 -24.54 8.00
C HIS A 301 -20.21 -24.73 6.50
N ALA A 302 -20.09 -23.64 5.73
CA ALA A 302 -19.78 -23.68 4.31
C ALA A 302 -18.29 -23.38 4.09
N LYS A 303 -17.65 -24.11 3.17
CA LYS A 303 -16.31 -23.71 2.70
C LYS A 303 -16.41 -22.34 2.00
N PRO A 304 -15.36 -21.51 1.98
CA PRO A 304 -15.37 -20.22 1.29
C PRO A 304 -15.82 -20.32 -0.20
N THR A 305 -15.48 -21.43 -0.86
CA THR A 305 -15.88 -21.71 -2.25
C THR A 305 -17.36 -22.07 -2.42
N GLU A 306 -18.02 -22.50 -1.36
CA GLU A 306 -19.42 -22.95 -1.33
C GLU A 306 -20.36 -21.86 -0.76
N LEU A 307 -19.81 -20.89 -0.02
CA LEU A 307 -20.53 -19.78 0.61
C LEU A 307 -21.56 -19.14 -0.33
N ARG A 308 -21.11 -18.73 -1.52
CA ARG A 308 -21.97 -18.02 -2.48
C ARG A 308 -23.14 -18.89 -2.94
N PHE A 309 -22.91 -20.18 -3.16
CA PHE A 309 -23.95 -21.10 -3.60
C PHE A 309 -25.01 -21.30 -2.51
N CYS A 310 -24.58 -21.63 -1.29
CA CYS A 310 -25.48 -21.84 -0.15
C CYS A 310 -26.29 -20.57 0.18
N LEU A 311 -25.61 -19.41 0.20
CA LEU A 311 -26.24 -18.13 0.50
C LEU A 311 -27.30 -17.74 -0.53
N VAL A 312 -27.00 -17.90 -1.82
CA VAL A 312 -27.96 -17.65 -2.90
C VAL A 312 -29.17 -18.55 -2.76
N GLN A 313 -28.95 -19.86 -2.53
CA GLN A 313 -30.04 -20.81 -2.42
C GLN A 313 -30.98 -20.41 -1.29
N LEU A 314 -30.43 -20.11 -0.11
CA LEU A 314 -31.18 -19.62 1.05
C LEU A 314 -32.00 -18.36 0.73
N LEU A 315 -31.37 -17.36 0.12
CA LEU A 315 -32.04 -16.08 -0.20
C LEU A 315 -33.18 -16.26 -1.20
N ARG A 316 -33.00 -17.10 -2.23
CA ARG A 316 -34.01 -17.35 -3.26
C ARG A 316 -35.19 -18.18 -2.76
N GLU A 317 -34.94 -19.13 -1.87
CA GLU A 317 -35.98 -19.94 -1.24
C GLU A 317 -36.85 -19.08 -0.31
N ALA A 318 -36.25 -18.10 0.38
CA ALA A 318 -36.95 -17.22 1.30
C ALA A 318 -37.65 -16.03 0.62
N ASP A 319 -37.09 -15.47 -0.45
CA ASP A 319 -37.63 -14.28 -1.14
C ASP A 319 -37.29 -14.30 -2.64
N GLN A 320 -38.33 -14.39 -3.48
CA GLN A 320 -38.20 -14.49 -4.94
C GLN A 320 -37.58 -13.26 -5.61
N ARG A 321 -37.45 -12.14 -4.87
CA ARG A 321 -36.80 -10.91 -5.35
C ARG A 321 -35.30 -11.03 -5.45
N PHE A 322 -34.70 -12.01 -4.77
CA PHE A 322 -33.28 -12.32 -4.99
C PHE A 322 -33.13 -13.13 -6.27
N MET A 323 -32.24 -12.69 -7.15
CA MET A 323 -31.97 -13.34 -8.42
C MET A 323 -30.48 -13.40 -8.73
N ILE A 324 -30.07 -14.35 -9.57
CA ILE A 324 -28.74 -14.38 -10.16
C ILE A 324 -28.82 -13.99 -11.63
N SER A 325 -27.93 -13.11 -12.05
CA SER A 325 -27.59 -12.88 -13.47
C SER A 325 -26.07 -12.82 -13.58
N ASP A 326 -25.49 -13.50 -14.57
CA ASP A 326 -24.05 -13.41 -14.86
C ASP A 326 -23.17 -13.67 -13.63
N LEU A 327 -23.54 -14.69 -12.85
CA LEU A 327 -22.91 -15.07 -11.58
C LEU A 327 -23.03 -14.04 -10.45
N LYS A 328 -23.68 -12.88 -10.66
CA LYS A 328 -23.92 -11.84 -9.67
C LYS A 328 -25.26 -11.99 -8.97
N LEU A 329 -25.29 -11.73 -7.66
CA LEU A 329 -26.51 -11.68 -6.86
C LEU A 329 -27.12 -10.29 -6.97
N PHE A 330 -28.44 -10.25 -7.22
CA PHE A 330 -29.22 -9.03 -7.25
C PHE A 330 -30.46 -9.15 -6.38
N PHE A 331 -30.95 -8.01 -5.93
CA PHE A 331 -32.29 -7.85 -5.38
C PHE A 331 -33.13 -6.97 -6.29
N VAL A 332 -34.37 -7.37 -6.54
CA VAL A 332 -35.35 -6.64 -7.36
C VAL A 332 -36.46 -6.09 -6.46
N PRO A 333 -36.45 -4.78 -6.14
CA PRO A 333 -37.50 -4.15 -5.35
C PRO A 333 -38.88 -4.31 -6.00
N ASN A 334 -39.94 -4.29 -5.18
CA ASN A 334 -41.30 -4.46 -5.70
C ASN A 334 -41.66 -3.32 -6.67
N GLY A 335 -42.10 -3.68 -7.88
CA GLY A 335 -42.62 -2.73 -8.87
C GLY A 335 -41.55 -1.90 -9.59
N GLN A 336 -40.28 -2.30 -9.56
CA GLN A 336 -39.19 -1.62 -10.28
C GLN A 336 -38.35 -2.60 -11.10
N ASP A 337 -37.91 -2.18 -12.29
CA ASP A 337 -36.94 -2.92 -13.12
C ASP A 337 -35.49 -2.76 -12.64
N LEU A 338 -35.26 -1.93 -11.62
CA LEU A 338 -33.94 -1.62 -11.11
C LEU A 338 -33.40 -2.78 -10.25
N ARG A 339 -32.27 -3.35 -10.67
CA ARG A 339 -31.59 -4.42 -9.92
C ARG A 339 -30.55 -3.82 -8.99
N VAL A 340 -30.61 -4.16 -7.70
CA VAL A 340 -29.59 -3.77 -6.72
C VAL A 340 -28.55 -4.89 -6.63
N PRO A 341 -27.30 -4.67 -7.06
CA PRO A 341 -26.22 -5.65 -6.91
C PRO A 341 -25.85 -5.84 -5.44
N ILE A 342 -25.63 -7.09 -5.05
CA ILE A 342 -25.17 -7.46 -3.72
C ILE A 342 -23.90 -8.29 -3.86
N GLU A 343 -22.81 -7.76 -3.34
CA GLU A 343 -21.53 -8.45 -3.29
C GLU A 343 -21.29 -8.99 -1.87
N THR A 344 -20.96 -10.27 -1.80
CA THR A 344 -20.90 -11.01 -0.54
C THR A 344 -19.48 -11.50 -0.30
N LEU A 345 -18.99 -11.32 0.92
CA LEU A 345 -17.68 -11.76 1.36
C LEU A 345 -17.81 -12.72 2.54
N ALA A 346 -17.03 -13.80 2.56
CA ALA A 346 -17.00 -14.69 3.72
C ALA A 346 -16.29 -14.01 4.89
N ARG A 347 -16.75 -14.29 6.11
CA ARG A 347 -16.15 -13.74 7.35
C ARG A 347 -14.64 -13.98 7.44
N GLY A 348 -13.91 -12.94 7.83
CA GLY A 348 -12.46 -12.99 8.04
C GLY A 348 -11.64 -12.92 6.74
N MET A 349 -12.30 -12.81 5.59
CA MET A 349 -11.59 -12.63 4.32
C MET A 349 -11.05 -11.22 4.19
N LEU A 350 -10.05 -11.05 3.32
CA LEU A 350 -9.36 -9.77 3.11
C LEU A 350 -8.72 -9.16 4.38
N GLY A 351 -8.51 -9.95 5.43
CA GLY A 351 -7.97 -9.47 6.72
C GLY A 351 -9.01 -8.74 7.58
N LEU A 352 -10.30 -8.96 7.30
CA LEU A 352 -11.39 -8.51 8.16
C LEU A 352 -11.45 -9.33 9.47
N PRO A 353 -12.16 -8.83 10.50
CA PRO A 353 -12.23 -9.51 11.78
C PRO A 353 -12.95 -10.86 11.69
N ARG A 354 -12.50 -11.84 12.49
CA ARG A 354 -13.26 -13.11 12.63
C ARG A 354 -14.51 -12.98 13.49
N ARG A 355 -14.61 -11.90 14.28
CA ARG A 355 -15.79 -11.54 15.06
C ARG A 355 -16.32 -10.19 14.60
N PHE A 356 -17.61 -10.12 14.28
CA PHE A 356 -18.19 -8.86 13.86
C PHE A 356 -18.35 -7.90 15.04
N SER A 357 -17.64 -6.79 14.99
CA SER A 357 -17.96 -5.62 15.80
C SER A 357 -19.08 -4.85 15.10
N ILE A 358 -20.33 -5.18 15.41
CA ILE A 358 -21.51 -4.63 14.71
C ILE A 358 -21.98 -3.31 15.34
N LEU A 359 -22.31 -2.35 14.48
CA LEU A 359 -23.08 -1.16 14.82
C LEU A 359 -24.45 -1.22 14.09
N ARG A 360 -25.53 -0.76 14.73
CA ARG A 360 -26.88 -0.69 14.14
C ARG A 360 -27.42 0.75 14.19
N PRO A 361 -27.00 1.64 13.28
CA PRO A 361 -27.48 3.03 13.25
C PRO A 361 -28.97 3.12 12.90
N VAL A 362 -29.47 2.15 12.14
CA VAL A 362 -30.88 1.99 11.76
C VAL A 362 -31.33 0.61 12.25
N GLU A 363 -32.52 0.51 12.85
CA GLU A 363 -33.00 -0.61 13.69
C GLU A 363 -32.98 -2.03 13.05
N SER A 364 -32.51 -2.22 11.82
CA SER A 364 -32.52 -3.52 11.13
C SER A 364 -31.28 -3.83 10.27
N VAL A 365 -30.34 -2.90 10.09
CA VAL A 365 -29.22 -3.07 9.15
C VAL A 365 -27.89 -3.04 9.92
N PRO A 366 -27.28 -4.20 10.20
CA PRO A 366 -25.99 -4.26 10.90
C PRO A 366 -24.85 -3.84 9.98
N ILE A 367 -24.06 -2.84 10.36
CA ILE A 367 -22.82 -2.48 9.65
C ILE A 367 -21.62 -2.85 10.51
N LEU A 368 -20.44 -3.03 9.90
CA LEU A 368 -19.21 -3.11 10.68
C LEU A 368 -18.92 -1.77 11.38
N HIS A 369 -18.34 -1.86 12.57
CA HIS A 369 -17.95 -0.70 13.34
C HIS A 369 -17.02 0.22 12.51
N PRO A 370 -17.19 1.56 12.58
CA PRO A 370 -16.43 2.50 11.75
C PRO A 370 -14.91 2.35 11.87
N GLY A 371 -14.39 2.01 13.05
CA GLY A 371 -12.96 1.71 13.22
C GLY A 371 -12.45 0.53 12.37
N VAL A 372 -13.30 -0.48 12.14
CA VAL A 372 -12.98 -1.60 11.23
C VAL A 372 -13.09 -1.14 9.78
N LEU A 373 -14.13 -0.36 9.44
CA LEU A 373 -14.31 0.18 8.10
C LEU A 373 -13.10 1.04 7.67
N ILE A 374 -12.53 1.84 8.58
CA ILE A 374 -11.31 2.62 8.33
C ILE A 374 -10.16 1.70 7.87
N LEU A 375 -9.94 0.57 8.55
CA LEU A 375 -8.90 -0.38 8.15
C LEU A 375 -9.12 -0.94 6.75
N THR A 376 -10.36 -1.24 6.39
CA THR A 376 -10.67 -1.74 5.04
C THR A 376 -10.29 -0.71 3.97
N LYS A 377 -10.51 0.57 4.26
CA LYS A 377 -10.19 1.68 3.36
C LYS A 377 -8.69 1.95 3.32
N MET A 378 -8.02 1.96 4.49
CA MET A 378 -6.57 2.14 4.57
C MET A 378 -5.83 1.04 3.80
N LYS A 379 -6.19 -0.23 4.05
CA LYS A 379 -5.60 -1.37 3.35
C LYS A 379 -5.75 -1.27 1.83
N ARG A 380 -6.93 -0.84 1.36
CA ARG A 380 -7.18 -0.66 -0.06
C ARG A 380 -6.44 0.56 -0.63
N SER A 381 -6.42 1.69 0.09
CA SER A 381 -5.74 2.90 -0.34
C SER A 381 -4.23 2.71 -0.46
N CYS A 382 -3.61 1.92 0.44
CA CYS A 382 -2.18 1.60 0.38
C CYS A 382 -1.78 0.99 -0.97
N GLN A 383 -2.65 0.17 -1.58
CA GLN A 383 -2.41 -0.44 -2.91
C GLN A 383 -2.40 0.58 -4.06
N TYR A 384 -2.87 1.79 -3.82
CA TYR A 384 -2.99 2.85 -4.83
C TYR A 384 -2.01 4.01 -4.60
N ILE A 385 -1.26 4.00 -3.50
CA ILE A 385 -0.22 4.99 -3.24
C ILE A 385 0.80 4.98 -4.40
N GLY A 386 1.12 6.16 -4.91
CA GLY A 386 2.03 6.32 -6.05
C GLY A 386 1.47 5.87 -7.41
N SER A 387 0.21 5.37 -7.47
CA SER A 387 -0.39 4.96 -8.74
C SER A 387 -0.72 6.17 -9.62
N THR A 388 -0.29 6.15 -10.88
CA THR A 388 -0.63 7.17 -11.88
C THR A 388 -1.83 6.79 -12.75
N ARG A 389 -2.42 5.60 -12.56
CA ARG A 389 -3.58 5.15 -13.33
C ARG A 389 -4.81 5.95 -12.89
N PRO A 390 -5.56 6.61 -13.79
CA PRO A 390 -6.68 7.47 -13.40
C PRO A 390 -7.70 6.78 -12.49
N GLN A 391 -8.05 5.53 -12.76
CA GLN A 391 -8.98 4.77 -11.92
C GLN A 391 -8.44 4.48 -10.52
N SER A 392 -7.14 4.19 -10.39
CA SER A 392 -6.50 3.96 -9.09
C SER A 392 -6.42 5.24 -8.28
N VAL A 393 -6.10 6.37 -8.92
CA VAL A 393 -6.12 7.69 -8.28
C VAL A 393 -7.52 8.04 -7.77
N VAL A 394 -8.55 7.83 -8.60
CA VAL A 394 -9.94 8.08 -8.19
C VAL A 394 -10.34 7.20 -7.00
N LYS A 395 -9.93 5.92 -6.99
CA LYS A 395 -10.20 5.00 -5.88
C LYS A 395 -9.44 5.40 -4.61
N PHE A 396 -8.16 5.74 -4.72
CA PHE A 396 -7.36 6.26 -3.61
C PHE A 396 -8.05 7.48 -2.97
N ASN A 397 -8.44 8.45 -3.80
CA ASN A 397 -9.11 9.67 -3.32
C ASN A 397 -10.47 9.38 -2.69
N SER A 398 -11.20 8.39 -3.23
CA SER A 398 -12.44 7.92 -2.59
C SER A 398 -12.14 7.30 -1.23
N ASP A 399 -11.10 6.48 -1.11
CA ASP A 399 -10.76 5.82 0.15
C ASP A 399 -10.29 6.81 1.21
N VAL A 400 -9.47 7.80 0.84
CA VAL A 400 -9.05 8.87 1.74
C VAL A 400 -10.26 9.65 2.26
N ARG A 401 -11.19 10.05 1.37
CA ARG A 401 -12.43 10.73 1.80
C ARG A 401 -13.29 9.87 2.72
N ASP A 402 -13.41 8.58 2.43
CA ASP A 402 -14.14 7.63 3.25
C ASP A 402 -13.49 7.49 4.64
N ILE A 403 -12.16 7.46 4.73
CA ILE A 403 -11.40 7.42 6.01
C ILE A 403 -11.66 8.67 6.84
N VAL A 404 -11.49 9.86 6.24
CA VAL A 404 -11.71 11.15 6.92
C VAL A 404 -13.14 11.24 7.45
N TYR A 405 -14.13 10.86 6.63
CA TYR A 405 -15.53 10.83 7.05
C TYR A 405 -15.75 9.91 8.27
N LEU A 406 -15.19 8.69 8.26
CA LEU A 406 -15.34 7.75 9.37
C LEU A 406 -14.62 8.23 10.65
N LEU A 407 -13.48 8.92 10.51
CA LEU A 407 -12.77 9.52 11.64
C LEU A 407 -13.60 10.61 12.32
N HIS A 408 -14.20 11.52 11.54
CA HIS A 408 -15.12 12.52 12.09
C HIS A 408 -16.34 11.88 12.73
N TRP A 409 -16.94 10.88 12.08
CA TRP A 409 -18.06 10.17 12.67
C TRP A 409 -17.70 9.57 14.03
N LEU A 410 -16.53 8.94 14.17
CA LEU A 410 -16.06 8.40 15.45
C LEU A 410 -15.89 9.51 16.50
N GLN A 411 -15.28 10.64 16.11
CA GLN A 411 -15.08 11.80 16.97
C GLN A 411 -16.42 12.35 17.49
N ASP A 412 -17.37 12.60 16.60
CA ASP A 412 -18.70 13.16 16.92
C ASP A 412 -19.50 12.26 17.87
N HIS A 413 -19.25 10.96 17.83
CA HIS A 413 -19.91 9.96 18.68
C HIS A 413 -19.07 9.55 19.92
N GLY A 414 -17.96 10.25 20.19
CA GLY A 414 -17.09 9.96 21.34
C GLY A 414 -16.47 8.57 21.32
N LYS A 415 -16.25 8.01 20.13
CA LYS A 415 -15.67 6.68 19.90
C LYS A 415 -14.20 6.80 19.53
N LYS A 416 -13.43 5.74 19.79
CA LYS A 416 -12.02 5.61 19.40
C LYS A 416 -11.82 4.36 18.54
N ILE A 417 -10.73 4.33 17.79
CA ILE A 417 -10.30 3.11 17.11
C ILE A 417 -9.49 2.27 18.09
N ASP A 418 -9.86 0.99 18.20
CA ASP A 418 -9.15 0.01 19.02
C ASP A 418 -8.45 -0.99 18.11
N PHE A 419 -7.23 -0.64 17.70
CA PHE A 419 -6.39 -1.54 16.89
C PHE A 419 -5.77 -2.66 17.72
N ILE A 420 -5.65 -2.49 19.05
CA ILE A 420 -5.02 -3.48 19.94
C ILE A 420 -5.88 -4.73 20.02
N ASN A 421 -7.20 -4.57 20.13
CA ASN A 421 -8.14 -5.67 20.20
C ASN A 421 -8.73 -6.06 18.84
N TYR A 422 -8.09 -5.66 17.74
CA TYR A 422 -8.55 -6.01 16.40
C TYR A 422 -8.30 -7.51 16.12
N ASP A 423 -9.39 -8.28 16.02
CA ASP A 423 -9.40 -9.72 15.79
C ASP A 423 -9.05 -10.09 14.34
N ALA A 424 -7.83 -9.75 13.90
CA ALA A 424 -7.34 -10.09 12.57
C ALA A 424 -7.18 -11.61 12.41
N ALA A 425 -7.62 -12.14 11.26
CA ALA A 425 -7.39 -13.56 10.95
C ALA A 425 -5.90 -13.94 10.87
N SER A 426 -5.03 -12.96 10.63
CA SER A 426 -3.58 -13.06 10.60
C SER A 426 -3.00 -11.68 10.99
N PRO A 427 -2.84 -11.40 12.29
CA PRO A 427 -2.38 -10.10 12.80
C PRO A 427 -1.09 -9.60 12.14
N GLU A 428 -0.19 -10.51 11.77
CA GLU A 428 1.06 -10.22 11.08
C GLU A 428 0.82 -9.61 9.69
N THR A 429 -0.17 -10.12 8.96
CA THR A 429 -0.54 -9.61 7.62
C THR A 429 -1.36 -8.34 7.63
N LEU A 430 -1.88 -7.91 8.79
CA LEU A 430 -2.55 -6.62 8.91
C LEU A 430 -1.57 -5.48 8.60
N TYR A 431 -0.31 -5.66 8.97
CA TYR A 431 0.78 -4.72 8.71
C TYR A 431 1.44 -4.90 7.34
N ASP A 432 1.33 -6.09 6.73
CA ASP A 432 1.94 -6.38 5.42
C ASP A 432 1.35 -5.56 4.26
N ALA A 433 0.12 -5.04 4.40
CA ALA A 433 -0.48 -4.18 3.38
C ALA A 433 -0.01 -2.71 3.43
N VAL A 434 0.72 -2.34 4.48
CA VAL A 434 1.38 -1.04 4.65
C VAL A 434 2.90 -1.15 4.41
N ARG A 435 3.38 -2.35 4.04
CA ARG A 435 4.78 -2.62 3.69
C ARG A 435 5.06 -2.45 2.22
#